data_AF-A0A1Q3AJ80-F1
#
_entry.id   AF-A0A1Q3AJ80-F1
#
_cell.length_a   1.000
_cell.length_b   1.000
_cell.length_c   1.000
_cell.angle_alpha   90.00
_cell.angle_beta   90.00
_cell.angle_gamma   90.00
#
_symmetry.space_group_name_H-M   'P 1'
#
loop_
_entity.id
_entity.type
_entity.pdbx_description
1 polymer ?
#
loop_
_entity_poly.entity_id
_entity_poly.type
_entity_poly.pdbx_seq_one_letter_code
_entity_poly.pdbx_strand_id
1 'polypeptide(L)'
;MDSTVRLEQRRLKFSKDAGKRIRDDPLSDKSLVSRGSNLRILQEDQTAREQLLSRVKKLQDDHTLEHGLRKLREVVISVFDVNREDPRFIALVHKVYQLSYDYFFGRQDFLKLGNLVLSSMFHNFPGDPSFQQLYALYASHVELDLSKCISILTQVRRSSITVQERQLIRLSSIYLINLESPSQWFSILSRLPKKQVQFLTSIPAFQHMKDRCFQYLKICYNQITLDYVLGNWFYNMVGNADIPSDWPLETVGGVQTIVLKKRTKT
;
A
#
# COMPACT_ATOMS: atom_id res chain seq x y z
N MET A 1 45.82 17.48 16.34
CA MET A 1 44.53 18.22 16.35
C MET A 1 44.47 19.01 17.64
N ASP A 2 44.48 20.33 17.53
CA ASP A 2 44.76 21.27 18.61
C ASP A 2 43.67 21.25 19.69
N SER A 3 44.07 21.30 20.97
CA SER A 3 43.18 21.14 22.13
C SER A 3 42.15 22.26 22.24
N THR A 4 42.47 23.42 21.68
CA THR A 4 41.63 24.63 21.56
C THR A 4 40.43 24.42 20.64
N VAL A 5 40.61 23.77 19.48
CA VAL A 5 39.54 23.48 18.51
C VAL A 5 38.49 22.52 19.11
N ARG A 6 38.93 21.54 19.92
CA ARG A 6 38.02 20.63 20.64
C ARG A 6 37.19 21.35 21.71
N LEU A 7 37.77 22.37 22.35
CA LEU A 7 37.13 23.15 23.40
C LEU A 7 36.07 24.10 22.82
N GLU A 8 36.35 24.75 21.69
CA GLU A 8 35.37 25.56 20.96
C GLU A 8 34.22 24.74 20.37
N GLN A 9 34.50 23.57 19.80
CA GLN A 9 33.46 22.66 19.32
C GLN A 9 32.54 22.17 20.44
N ARG A 10 33.08 21.94 21.64
CA ARG A 10 32.26 21.65 22.84
C ARG A 10 31.42 22.87 23.23
N ARG A 11 32.00 24.07 23.26
CA ARG A 11 31.29 25.31 23.60
C ARG A 11 30.12 25.59 22.64
N LEU A 12 30.30 25.35 21.35
CA LEU A 12 29.25 25.48 20.33
C LEU A 12 28.13 24.44 20.49
N LYS A 13 28.47 23.20 20.85
CA LYS A 13 27.49 22.14 21.17
C LYS A 13 26.61 22.46 22.40
N PHE A 14 27.13 23.25 23.34
CA PHE A 14 26.45 23.62 24.59
C PHE A 14 26.01 25.10 24.63
N SER A 15 26.07 25.81 23.50
CA SER A 15 25.57 27.18 23.40
C SER A 15 24.05 27.22 23.52
N LYS A 16 23.52 28.30 24.12
CA LYS A 16 22.07 28.55 24.24
C LYS A 16 21.36 28.50 22.87
N ASP A 17 22.03 28.88 21.79
CA ASP A 17 21.47 28.83 20.43
C ASP A 17 21.37 27.41 19.87
N ALA A 18 22.32 26.52 20.21
CA ALA A 18 22.21 25.10 19.90
C ALA A 18 21.08 24.47 20.73
N GLY A 19 20.95 24.86 22.00
CA GLY A 19 19.82 24.46 22.85
C GLY A 19 18.46 24.93 22.30
N LYS A 20 18.38 26.13 21.73
CA LYS A 20 17.17 26.67 21.10
C LYS A 20 16.83 25.90 19.82
N ARG A 21 17.81 25.66 18.94
CA ARG A 21 17.63 24.84 17.72
C ARG A 21 17.20 23.39 18.01
N ILE A 22 17.73 22.79 19.08
CA ILE A 22 17.35 21.43 19.51
C ILE A 22 15.95 21.41 20.14
N ARG A 23 15.58 22.46 20.89
CA ARG A 23 14.26 22.57 21.53
C ARG A 23 13.14 22.85 20.52
N ASP A 24 13.46 23.54 19.43
CA ASP A 24 12.53 23.90 18.35
C ASP A 24 12.47 22.84 17.23
N ASP A 25 13.34 21.82 17.26
CA ASP A 25 13.34 20.69 16.33
C ASP A 25 12.56 19.50 16.91
N PRO A 26 11.29 19.28 16.50
CA PRO A 26 10.48 18.18 16.99
C PRO A 26 10.92 16.80 16.46
N LEU A 27 11.94 16.73 15.61
CA LEU A 27 12.40 15.52 14.91
C LEU A 27 13.83 15.09 15.32
N SER A 28 14.56 15.87 16.12
CA SER A 28 15.88 15.46 16.62
C SER A 28 15.76 14.54 17.85
N ASP A 29 16.09 13.27 17.66
CA ASP A 29 16.05 12.24 18.71
C ASP A 29 17.50 11.94 19.14
N LYS A 30 17.97 12.54 20.24
CA LYS A 30 19.14 12.02 20.97
C LYS A 30 18.77 11.76 22.42
N SER A 31 18.65 10.46 22.71
CA SER A 31 18.59 9.81 24.01
C SER A 31 17.47 10.26 24.93
N LEU A 32 16.36 9.50 24.91
CA LEU A 32 15.57 8.95 26.05
C LEU A 32 15.18 9.82 27.27
N VAL A 33 15.72 11.01 27.48
CA VAL A 33 15.69 11.76 28.76
C VAL A 33 14.99 13.13 28.62
N SER A 34 14.72 13.63 27.41
CA SER A 34 13.95 14.88 27.21
C SER A 34 12.44 14.68 26.98
N ARG A 35 11.93 13.45 27.12
CA ARG A 35 10.61 12.98 26.64
C ARG A 35 9.36 13.47 27.39
N GLY A 36 9.46 14.31 28.42
CA GLY A 36 8.31 14.71 29.23
C GLY A 36 7.39 15.77 28.61
N SER A 37 7.95 16.83 28.03
CA SER A 37 7.15 18.03 27.70
C SER A 37 6.58 18.02 26.28
N ASN A 38 7.36 17.63 25.27
CA ASN A 38 6.94 17.77 23.87
C ASN A 38 5.94 16.71 23.43
N LEU A 39 5.95 15.52 24.05
CA LEU A 39 4.94 14.50 23.79
C LEU A 39 3.61 14.85 24.49
N ARG A 40 3.67 15.34 25.74
CA ARG A 40 2.46 15.81 26.46
C ARG A 40 1.73 16.91 25.69
N ILE A 41 2.45 17.89 25.14
CA ILE A 41 1.85 18.93 24.30
C ILE A 41 1.10 18.31 23.10
N LEU A 42 1.70 17.33 22.42
CA LEU A 42 1.03 16.64 21.31
C LEU A 42 -0.15 15.77 21.77
N GLN A 43 -0.13 15.29 23.01
CA GLN A 43 -1.23 14.52 23.59
C GLN A 43 -2.40 15.40 24.02
N GLU A 44 -2.14 16.65 24.42
CA GLU A 44 -3.13 17.57 24.97
C GLU A 44 -3.67 18.57 23.92
N ASP A 45 -2.86 18.96 22.93
CA ASP A 45 -3.19 20.04 21.98
C ASP A 45 -3.33 19.56 20.52
N GLN A 46 -4.55 19.66 19.99
CA GLN A 46 -4.88 19.38 18.59
C GLN A 46 -4.13 20.28 17.60
N THR A 47 -3.89 21.55 17.95
CA THR A 47 -3.17 22.50 17.09
C THR A 47 -1.71 22.09 16.94
N ALA A 48 -1.06 21.63 18.01
CA ALA A 48 0.29 21.10 17.97
C ALA A 48 0.40 19.86 17.04
N ARG A 49 -0.61 18.98 17.06
CA ARG A 49 -0.68 17.82 16.15
C ARG A 49 -0.77 18.27 14.69
N GLU A 50 -1.64 19.24 14.38
CA GLU A 50 -1.81 19.79 13.03
C GLU A 50 -0.54 20.50 12.53
N GLN A 51 0.15 21.23 13.40
CA GLN A 51 1.44 21.86 13.07
C GLN A 51 2.51 20.83 12.77
N LEU A 52 2.61 19.76 13.57
CA LEU A 52 3.55 18.67 13.29
C LEU A 52 3.24 18.01 11.95
N LEU A 53 1.97 17.70 11.67
CA LEU A 53 1.55 17.15 10.37
C LEU A 53 1.95 18.07 9.20
N SER A 54 1.76 19.39 9.34
CA SER A 54 2.15 20.38 8.33
C SER A 54 3.67 20.39 8.10
N ARG A 55 4.48 20.28 9.17
CA ARG A 55 5.93 20.18 9.06
C ARG A 55 6.34 18.88 8.36
N VAL A 56 5.74 17.76 8.74
CA VAL A 56 6.04 16.44 8.15
C VAL A 56 5.76 16.42 6.65
N LYS A 57 4.66 17.05 6.19
CA LYS A 57 4.35 17.18 4.76
C LYS A 57 5.38 17.94 3.94
N LYS A 58 6.19 18.79 4.57
CA LYS A 58 7.23 19.59 3.91
C LYS A 58 8.60 18.93 3.92
N LEU A 59 8.75 17.79 4.60
CA LEU A 59 10.00 17.06 4.65
C LEU A 59 10.26 16.39 3.30
N GLN A 60 11.48 16.55 2.80
CA GLN A 60 11.98 15.87 1.60
C GLN A 60 12.91 14.71 1.93
N ASP A 61 13.50 14.71 3.14
CA ASP A 61 14.34 13.61 3.60
C ASP A 61 13.48 12.45 4.09
N ASP A 62 13.70 11.27 3.51
CA ASP A 62 12.89 10.09 3.75
C ASP A 62 12.98 9.57 5.20
N HIS A 63 14.18 9.61 5.81
CA HIS A 63 14.36 9.13 7.18
C HIS A 63 13.61 10.02 8.17
N THR A 64 13.71 11.33 7.97
CA THR A 64 13.04 12.32 8.80
C THR A 64 11.52 12.28 8.59
N LEU A 65 11.06 11.99 7.36
CA LEU A 65 9.66 11.77 7.03
C LEU A 65 9.08 10.54 7.74
N GLU A 66 9.75 9.37 7.68
CA GLU A 66 9.29 8.16 8.38
C GLU A 66 9.18 8.41 9.88
N HIS A 67 10.19 9.06 10.47
CA HIS A 67 10.23 9.36 11.89
C HIS A 67 9.07 10.26 12.30
N GLY A 68 8.82 11.33 11.53
CA GLY A 68 7.70 12.23 11.76
C GLY A 68 6.34 11.54 11.66
N LEU A 69 6.15 10.69 10.65
CA LEU A 69 4.92 9.90 10.48
C LEU A 69 4.74 8.88 11.61
N ARG A 70 5.81 8.21 12.04
CA ARG A 70 5.79 7.29 13.19
C ARG A 70 5.34 8.02 14.46
N LYS A 71 5.93 9.18 14.76
CA LYS A 71 5.57 9.98 15.93
C LYS A 71 4.10 10.40 15.90
N LEU A 72 3.59 10.82 14.74
CA LEU A 72 2.18 11.15 14.56
C LEU A 72 1.26 9.94 14.80
N ARG A 73 1.61 8.75 14.29
CA ARG A 73 0.84 7.52 14.54
C ARG A 73 0.85 7.13 16.02
N GLU A 74 2.00 7.21 16.70
CA GLU A 74 2.12 6.94 18.14
C GLU A 74 1.23 7.89 18.96
N VAL A 75 1.24 9.19 18.64
CA VAL A 75 0.36 10.19 19.29
C VAL A 75 -1.11 9.86 19.05
N VAL A 76 -1.49 9.57 17.79
CA VAL A 76 -2.87 9.20 17.44
C VAL A 76 -3.34 8.02 18.28
N ILE A 77 -2.57 6.93 18.35
CA ILE A 77 -2.93 5.75 19.15
C ILE A 77 -3.07 6.13 20.63
N SER A 78 -2.15 6.94 21.16
CA SER A 78 -2.16 7.28 22.59
C SER A 78 -3.36 8.13 23.04
N VAL A 79 -4.01 8.85 22.13
CA VAL A 79 -5.11 9.78 22.45
C VAL A 79 -6.42 9.42 21.77
N PHE A 80 -6.46 8.31 21.02
CA PHE A 80 -7.57 7.95 20.16
C PHE A 80 -8.88 7.85 20.94
N ASP A 81 -8.92 7.03 21.99
CA ASP A 81 -10.14 6.74 22.73
C ASP A 81 -10.76 8.00 23.36
N VAL A 82 -9.93 8.95 23.79
CA VAL A 82 -10.35 10.21 24.41
C VAL A 82 -10.84 11.22 23.37
N ASN A 83 -10.34 11.17 22.13
CA ASN A 83 -10.60 12.16 21.09
C ASN A 83 -11.43 11.61 19.91
N ARG A 84 -11.92 10.36 19.97
CA ARG A 84 -12.60 9.68 18.86
C ARG A 84 -13.87 10.39 18.36
N GLU A 85 -14.47 11.22 19.19
CA GLU A 85 -15.68 11.99 18.85
C GLU A 85 -15.36 13.37 18.28
N ASP A 86 -14.10 13.84 18.37
CA ASP A 86 -13.68 15.13 17.80
C ASP A 86 -13.46 15.00 16.27
N PRO A 87 -14.29 15.65 15.43
CA PRO A 87 -14.16 15.58 13.98
C PRO A 87 -12.80 16.10 13.48
N ARG A 88 -12.19 17.07 14.17
CA ARG A 88 -10.88 17.62 13.79
C ARG A 88 -9.78 16.59 14.00
N PHE A 89 -9.83 15.89 15.13
CA PHE A 89 -8.92 14.79 15.41
C PHE A 89 -9.09 13.67 14.39
N ILE A 90 -10.32 13.23 14.11
CA ILE A 90 -10.57 12.19 13.09
C ILE A 90 -10.03 12.60 11.72
N ALA A 91 -10.26 13.84 11.29
CA ALA A 91 -9.70 14.34 10.04
C ALA A 91 -8.16 14.34 10.03
N LEU A 92 -7.52 14.60 11.17
CA LEU A 92 -6.07 14.48 11.32
C LEU A 92 -5.62 13.01 11.21
N VAL A 93 -6.32 12.07 11.85
CA VAL A 93 -6.02 10.63 11.76
C VAL A 93 -6.04 10.18 10.29
N HIS A 94 -7.11 10.48 9.55
CA HIS A 94 -7.18 10.13 8.12
C HIS A 94 -6.01 10.70 7.32
N LYS A 95 -5.62 11.95 7.55
CA LYS A 95 -4.47 12.57 6.86
C LYS A 95 -3.14 11.88 7.20
N VAL A 96 -2.91 11.55 8.48
CA VAL A 96 -1.69 10.86 8.94
C VAL A 96 -1.58 9.48 8.31
N TYR A 97 -2.68 8.71 8.32
CA TYR A 97 -2.69 7.34 7.79
C TYR A 97 -2.69 7.32 6.25
N GLN A 98 -3.29 8.31 5.58
CA GLN A 98 -3.16 8.46 4.13
C GLN A 98 -1.72 8.76 3.73
N LEU A 99 -1.03 9.69 4.40
CA LEU A 99 0.40 9.94 4.14
C LEU A 99 1.27 8.72 4.45
N SER A 100 0.95 8.00 5.54
CA SER A 100 1.65 6.76 5.89
C SER A 100 1.44 5.67 4.84
N TYR A 101 0.22 5.57 4.28
CA TYR A 101 -0.09 4.69 3.16
C TYR A 101 0.79 5.04 1.97
N ASP A 102 0.78 6.30 1.53
CA ASP A 102 1.51 6.75 0.34
C ASP A 102 3.02 6.54 0.51
N TYR A 103 3.56 6.78 1.71
CA TYR A 103 4.96 6.56 2.05
C TYR A 103 5.38 5.09 1.95
N PHE A 104 4.68 4.18 2.65
CA PHE A 104 5.05 2.76 2.64
C PHE A 104 4.74 2.10 1.29
N PHE A 105 3.67 2.53 0.63
CA PHE A 105 3.33 2.06 -0.71
C PHE A 105 4.40 2.46 -1.74
N GLY A 106 4.83 3.72 -1.74
CA GLY A 106 5.90 4.20 -2.63
C GLY A 106 7.23 3.48 -2.42
N ARG A 107 7.51 3.05 -1.19
CA ARG A 107 8.70 2.25 -0.84
C ARG A 107 8.52 0.74 -1.01
N GLN A 108 7.34 0.30 -1.46
CA GLN A 108 6.99 -1.13 -1.55
C GLN A 108 7.17 -1.89 -0.22
N ASP A 109 7.10 -1.21 0.93
CA ASP A 109 7.13 -1.82 2.26
C ASP A 109 5.72 -2.29 2.65
N PHE A 110 5.25 -3.31 1.93
CA PHE A 110 3.90 -3.83 2.08
C PHE A 110 3.66 -4.45 3.47
N LEU A 111 4.70 -4.94 4.13
CA LEU A 111 4.60 -5.49 5.48
C LEU A 111 4.22 -4.40 6.49
N LYS A 112 4.93 -3.26 6.49
CA LYS A 112 4.56 -2.13 7.36
C LYS A 112 3.25 -1.50 6.92
N LEU A 113 2.99 -1.41 5.61
CA LEU A 113 1.73 -0.88 5.08
C LEU A 113 0.53 -1.66 5.66
N GLY A 114 0.55 -2.98 5.58
CA GLY A 114 -0.53 -3.82 6.09
C GLY A 114 -0.65 -3.75 7.62
N ASN A 115 0.44 -3.99 8.32
CA ASN A 115 0.44 -4.13 9.78
C ASN A 115 0.22 -2.81 10.52
N LEU A 116 0.81 -1.71 10.04
CA LEU A 116 0.79 -0.43 10.75
C LEU A 116 -0.26 0.54 10.23
N VAL A 117 -0.67 0.44 8.96
CA VAL A 117 -1.58 1.43 8.34
C VAL A 117 -2.95 0.81 8.12
N LEU A 118 -3.03 -0.24 7.31
CA LEU A 118 -4.31 -0.84 6.91
C LEU A 118 -5.02 -1.48 8.10
N SER A 119 -4.30 -2.26 8.91
CA SER A 119 -4.84 -2.85 10.14
C SER A 119 -5.36 -1.78 11.10
N SER A 120 -4.57 -0.75 11.41
CA SER A 120 -4.99 0.31 12.33
C SER A 120 -6.20 1.09 11.82
N MET A 121 -6.26 1.40 10.51
CA MET A 121 -7.43 2.07 9.93
C MET A 121 -8.66 1.17 9.98
N PHE A 122 -8.52 -0.13 9.71
CA PHE A 122 -9.63 -1.07 9.77
C PHE A 122 -10.21 -1.21 11.19
N HIS A 123 -9.36 -1.32 12.22
CA HIS A 123 -9.83 -1.47 13.59
C HIS A 123 -10.52 -0.21 14.13
N ASN A 124 -9.99 0.97 13.79
CA ASN A 124 -10.52 2.25 14.28
C ASN A 124 -11.68 2.79 13.44
N PHE A 125 -11.70 2.48 12.14
CA PHE A 125 -12.68 2.94 11.17
C PHE A 125 -13.15 1.80 10.26
N PRO A 126 -13.78 0.74 10.81
CA PRO A 126 -14.22 -0.42 10.03
C PRO A 126 -15.26 -0.06 8.95
N GLY A 127 -15.91 1.10 9.08
CA GLY A 127 -16.86 1.63 8.09
C GLY A 127 -16.23 2.36 6.91
N ASP A 128 -14.91 2.64 6.91
CA ASP A 128 -14.24 3.26 5.75
C ASP A 128 -14.01 2.21 4.65
N PRO A 129 -14.77 2.25 3.55
CA PRO A 129 -14.70 1.21 2.54
C PRO A 129 -13.36 1.19 1.81
N SER A 130 -12.66 2.32 1.71
CA SER A 130 -11.40 2.39 0.97
C SER A 130 -10.29 1.62 1.69
N PHE A 131 -10.11 1.89 2.99
CA PHE A 131 -9.11 1.18 3.79
C PHE A 131 -9.50 -0.27 4.07
N GLN A 132 -10.79 -0.54 4.32
CA GLN A 132 -11.29 -1.90 4.50
C GLN A 132 -10.97 -2.79 3.29
N GLN A 133 -11.29 -2.33 2.08
CA GLN A 133 -11.05 -3.09 0.86
C GLN A 133 -9.55 -3.31 0.58
N LEU A 134 -8.71 -2.30 0.83
CA LEU A 134 -7.25 -2.45 0.71
C LEU A 134 -6.70 -3.43 1.74
N TYR A 135 -7.23 -3.42 2.97
CA TYR A 135 -6.79 -4.36 3.99
C TYR A 135 -7.20 -5.79 3.65
N ALA A 136 -8.40 -6.00 3.11
CA ALA A 136 -8.83 -7.30 2.62
C ALA A 136 -7.93 -7.83 1.48
N LEU A 137 -7.57 -6.97 0.53
CA LEU A 137 -6.65 -7.33 -0.54
C LEU A 137 -5.24 -7.64 -0.02
N TYR A 138 -4.76 -6.88 0.98
CA TYR A 138 -3.51 -7.18 1.67
C TYR A 138 -3.55 -8.57 2.33
N ALA A 139 -4.61 -8.87 3.08
CA ALA A 139 -4.78 -10.15 3.74
C ALA A 139 -4.75 -11.31 2.73
N SER A 140 -5.46 -11.21 1.60
CA SER A 140 -5.46 -12.30 0.62
C SER A 140 -4.24 -12.38 -0.28
N HIS A 141 -3.60 -11.27 -0.66
CA HIS A 141 -2.53 -11.28 -1.68
C HIS A 141 -1.11 -11.11 -1.12
N VAL A 142 -0.98 -10.69 0.15
CA VAL A 142 0.32 -10.54 0.83
C VAL A 142 0.43 -11.54 1.98
N GLU A 143 -0.59 -11.64 2.84
CA GLU A 143 -0.59 -12.61 3.95
C GLU A 143 -1.08 -14.01 3.53
N LEU A 144 -1.66 -14.14 2.33
CA LEU A 144 -2.22 -15.38 1.79
C LEU A 144 -3.36 -15.97 2.65
N ASP A 145 -4.11 -15.11 3.33
CA ASP A 145 -5.20 -15.51 4.22
C ASP A 145 -6.57 -15.11 3.65
N LEU A 146 -7.24 -16.10 3.02
CA LEU A 146 -8.58 -15.93 2.47
C LEU A 146 -9.64 -15.73 3.57
N SER A 147 -9.49 -16.40 4.71
CA SER A 147 -10.45 -16.33 5.80
C SER A 147 -10.48 -14.92 6.40
N LYS A 148 -9.29 -14.35 6.63
CA LYS A 148 -9.13 -12.97 7.08
C LYS A 148 -9.65 -11.97 6.06
N CYS A 149 -9.42 -12.17 4.77
CA CYS A 149 -10.02 -11.33 3.73
C CYS A 149 -11.56 -11.32 3.79
N ILE A 150 -12.19 -12.49 3.89
CA ILE A 150 -13.65 -12.63 3.98
C ILE A 150 -14.17 -12.00 5.28
N SER A 151 -13.49 -12.21 6.41
CA SER A 151 -13.92 -11.64 7.69
C SER A 151 -13.85 -10.11 7.66
N ILE A 152 -12.78 -9.53 7.12
CA ILE A 152 -12.63 -8.07 6.95
C ILE A 152 -13.80 -7.49 6.14
N LEU A 153 -14.16 -8.13 5.02
CA LEU A 153 -15.22 -7.63 4.13
C LEU A 153 -16.63 -7.84 4.68
N THR A 154 -16.83 -8.80 5.59
CA THR A 154 -18.14 -9.13 6.16
C THR A 154 -18.35 -8.59 7.58
N GLN A 155 -17.31 -8.04 8.21
CA GLN A 155 -17.34 -7.59 9.62
C GLN A 155 -18.32 -6.44 9.88
N VAL A 156 -18.59 -5.58 8.89
CA VAL A 156 -19.55 -4.49 9.08
C VAL A 156 -20.94 -5.11 9.16
N ARG A 157 -21.65 -4.88 10.28
CA ARG A 157 -23.02 -5.38 10.54
C ARG A 157 -24.04 -4.78 9.55
N ARG A 158 -23.95 -5.18 8.29
CA ARG A 158 -24.89 -4.90 7.22
C ARG A 158 -25.66 -6.18 6.93
N SER A 159 -26.92 -6.03 6.51
CA SER A 159 -27.76 -7.15 6.12
C SER A 159 -27.27 -7.89 4.87
N SER A 160 -26.41 -7.25 4.07
CA SER A 160 -25.86 -7.86 2.86
C SER A 160 -24.49 -7.27 2.51
N ILE A 161 -23.67 -8.11 1.87
CA ILE A 161 -22.41 -7.71 1.24
C ILE A 161 -22.68 -6.93 -0.06
N THR A 162 -21.85 -5.94 -0.34
CA THR A 162 -21.93 -5.13 -1.55
C THR A 162 -21.46 -5.92 -2.78
N VAL A 163 -21.82 -5.44 -3.98
CA VAL A 163 -21.32 -6.01 -5.24
C VAL A 163 -19.79 -5.99 -5.27
N GLN A 164 -19.19 -4.89 -4.81
CA GLN A 164 -17.74 -4.72 -4.82
C GLN A 164 -17.05 -5.69 -3.85
N GLU A 165 -17.57 -5.84 -2.62
CA GLU A 165 -17.06 -6.82 -1.65
C GLU A 165 -17.13 -8.25 -2.21
N ARG A 166 -18.23 -8.63 -2.88
CA ARG A 166 -18.32 -9.92 -3.59
C ARG A 166 -17.24 -10.10 -4.64
N GLN A 167 -16.95 -9.07 -5.43
CA GLN A 167 -15.90 -9.14 -6.45
C GLN A 167 -14.51 -9.28 -5.81
N LEU A 168 -14.23 -8.62 -4.68
CA LEU A 168 -12.96 -8.77 -3.97
C LEU A 168 -12.78 -10.16 -3.35
N ILE A 169 -13.86 -10.75 -2.81
CA ILE A 169 -13.86 -12.14 -2.34
C ILE A 169 -13.57 -13.08 -3.53
N ARG A 170 -14.31 -12.94 -4.63
CA ARG A 170 -14.13 -13.76 -5.84
C ARG A 170 -12.72 -13.64 -6.40
N LEU A 171 -12.20 -12.42 -6.52
CA LEU A 171 -10.82 -12.15 -6.95
C LEU A 171 -9.80 -12.84 -6.03
N SER A 172 -9.98 -12.74 -4.71
CA SER A 172 -9.12 -13.40 -3.72
C SER A 172 -9.18 -14.93 -3.82
N SER A 173 -10.37 -15.49 -4.03
CA SER A 173 -10.56 -16.93 -4.21
C SER A 173 -9.94 -17.45 -5.50
N ILE A 174 -9.99 -16.69 -6.60
CA ILE A 174 -9.30 -17.07 -7.84
C ILE A 174 -7.78 -17.11 -7.63
N TYR A 175 -7.24 -16.14 -6.90
CA TYR A 175 -5.81 -16.06 -6.60
C TYR A 175 -5.34 -17.22 -5.70
N LEU A 176 -6.00 -17.45 -4.56
CA LEU A 176 -5.52 -18.36 -3.53
C LEU A 176 -5.92 -19.83 -3.73
N ILE A 177 -7.14 -20.09 -4.21
CA ILE A 177 -7.69 -21.45 -4.28
C ILE A 177 -8.10 -21.87 -5.70
N ASN A 178 -7.70 -21.09 -6.71
CA ASN A 178 -7.95 -21.39 -8.12
C ASN A 178 -9.43 -21.64 -8.45
N LEU A 179 -10.33 -20.91 -7.77
CA LEU A 179 -11.78 -21.14 -7.91
C LEU A 179 -12.27 -21.02 -9.36
N GLU A 180 -11.67 -20.13 -10.15
CA GLU A 180 -12.02 -19.90 -11.55
C GLU A 180 -10.78 -19.61 -12.41
N SER A 181 -11.00 -19.40 -13.71
CA SER A 181 -9.95 -19.01 -14.66
C SER A 181 -9.18 -17.77 -14.18
N PRO A 182 -7.85 -17.73 -14.32
CA PRO A 182 -7.06 -16.54 -14.01
C PRO A 182 -7.44 -15.33 -14.88
N SER A 183 -8.04 -15.52 -16.06
CA SER A 183 -8.58 -14.40 -16.85
C SER A 183 -9.71 -13.64 -16.13
N GLN A 184 -10.53 -14.35 -15.33
CA GLN A 184 -11.58 -13.71 -14.53
C GLN A 184 -10.98 -12.80 -13.45
N TRP A 185 -9.79 -13.11 -12.93
CA TRP A 185 -9.08 -12.25 -11.99
C TRP A 185 -8.76 -10.88 -12.63
N PHE A 186 -8.23 -10.87 -13.86
CA PHE A 186 -7.99 -9.64 -14.63
C PHE A 186 -9.29 -8.91 -15.00
N SER A 187 -10.37 -9.65 -15.30
CA SER A 187 -11.69 -9.07 -15.55
C SER A 187 -12.20 -8.27 -14.35
N ILE A 188 -12.04 -8.83 -13.15
CA ILE A 188 -12.45 -8.16 -11.92
C ILE A 188 -11.53 -6.98 -11.64
N LEU A 189 -10.21 -7.20 -11.70
CA LEU A 189 -9.21 -6.17 -11.44
C LEU A 189 -9.42 -4.91 -12.29
N SER A 190 -9.67 -5.07 -13.60
CA SER A 190 -9.88 -3.94 -14.52
C SER A 190 -11.10 -3.06 -14.20
N ARG A 191 -12.01 -3.54 -13.35
CA ARG A 191 -13.24 -2.82 -12.93
C ARG A 191 -13.15 -2.27 -11.52
N LEU A 192 -12.07 -2.54 -10.79
CA LEU A 192 -11.88 -2.02 -9.43
C LEU A 192 -11.52 -0.53 -9.43
N PRO A 193 -11.74 0.18 -8.32
CA PRO A 193 -11.28 1.56 -8.22
C PRO A 193 -9.75 1.64 -8.29
N LYS A 194 -9.27 2.78 -8.78
CA LYS A 194 -7.86 3.01 -9.12
C LYS A 194 -6.88 2.63 -8.00
N LYS A 195 -7.21 2.92 -6.74
CA LYS A 195 -6.31 2.66 -5.60
C LYS A 195 -6.09 1.16 -5.37
N GLN A 196 -7.13 0.35 -5.52
CA GLN A 196 -7.07 -1.11 -5.43
C GLN A 196 -6.32 -1.71 -6.62
N VAL A 197 -6.55 -1.18 -7.82
CA VAL A 197 -5.79 -1.56 -9.02
C VAL A 197 -4.30 -1.31 -8.80
N GLN A 198 -3.93 -0.08 -8.44
CA GLN A 198 -2.55 0.29 -8.16
C GLN A 198 -1.91 -0.61 -7.11
N PHE A 199 -2.64 -0.93 -6.04
CA PHE A 199 -2.16 -1.84 -5.01
C PHE A 199 -1.82 -3.21 -5.57
N LEU A 200 -2.77 -3.85 -6.25
CA LEU A 200 -2.59 -5.21 -6.78
C LEU A 200 -1.52 -5.28 -7.87
N THR A 201 -1.42 -4.28 -8.75
CA THR A 201 -0.40 -4.25 -9.80
C THR A 201 1.02 -3.99 -9.28
N SER A 202 1.15 -3.53 -8.02
CA SER A 202 2.45 -3.20 -7.41
C SER A 202 3.01 -4.32 -6.54
N ILE A 203 2.25 -5.40 -6.31
CA ILE A 203 2.67 -6.55 -5.50
C ILE A 203 2.96 -7.78 -6.38
N PRO A 204 3.73 -8.77 -5.89
CA PRO A 204 4.08 -9.97 -6.66
C PRO A 204 2.90 -10.78 -7.18
N ALA A 205 1.72 -10.66 -6.56
CA ALA A 205 0.51 -11.37 -6.97
C ALA A 205 0.10 -11.07 -8.43
N PHE A 206 0.32 -9.85 -8.92
CA PHE A 206 0.02 -9.50 -10.31
C PHE A 206 0.84 -10.32 -11.30
N GLN A 207 2.16 -10.42 -11.06
CA GLN A 207 3.05 -11.22 -11.91
C GLN A 207 2.71 -12.70 -11.82
N HIS A 208 2.43 -13.21 -10.61
CA HIS A 208 1.99 -14.60 -10.43
C HIS A 208 0.71 -14.92 -11.25
N MET A 209 -0.28 -14.02 -11.25
CA MET A 209 -1.48 -14.20 -12.05
C MET A 209 -1.23 -14.09 -13.55
N LYS A 210 -0.29 -13.23 -13.98
CA LYS A 210 0.16 -13.20 -15.38
C LYS A 210 0.75 -14.53 -15.81
N ASP A 211 1.67 -15.08 -15.02
CA ASP A 211 2.33 -16.34 -15.31
C ASP A 211 1.32 -17.49 -15.41
N ARG A 212 0.33 -17.53 -14.51
CA ARG A 212 -0.78 -18.48 -14.57
C ARG A 212 -1.60 -18.36 -15.85
N CYS A 213 -1.93 -17.15 -16.29
CA CYS A 213 -2.61 -16.93 -17.58
C CYS A 213 -1.77 -17.47 -18.74
N PHE A 214 -0.47 -17.17 -18.77
CA PHE A 214 0.42 -17.66 -19.84
C PHE A 214 0.53 -19.18 -19.87
N GLN A 215 0.58 -19.84 -18.70
CA GLN A 215 0.56 -21.30 -18.62
C GLN A 215 -0.74 -21.88 -19.22
N TYR A 216 -1.89 -21.30 -18.88
CA TYR A 216 -3.19 -21.75 -19.40
C TYR A 216 -3.28 -21.54 -20.92
N LEU A 217 -2.81 -20.40 -21.42
CA LEU A 217 -2.74 -20.11 -22.84
C LEU A 217 -1.93 -21.17 -23.61
N LYS A 218 -0.72 -21.53 -23.12
CA LYS A 218 0.12 -22.58 -23.72
C LYS A 218 -0.59 -23.94 -23.80
N ILE A 219 -1.43 -24.26 -22.82
CA ILE A 219 -2.16 -25.52 -22.78
C ILE A 219 -3.32 -25.50 -23.77
N CYS A 220 -4.16 -24.45 -23.69
CA CYS A 220 -5.43 -24.35 -24.38
C CYS A 220 -5.34 -24.05 -25.88
N TYR A 221 -4.26 -23.40 -26.34
CA TYR A 221 -4.17 -22.92 -27.72
C TYR A 221 -2.92 -23.44 -28.45
N ASN A 222 -3.09 -23.70 -29.74
CA ASN A 222 -1.97 -23.90 -30.66
C ASN A 222 -1.52 -22.56 -31.27
N GLN A 223 -2.51 -21.70 -31.57
CA GLN A 223 -2.35 -20.34 -32.07
C GLN A 223 -3.46 -19.47 -31.48
N ILE A 224 -3.17 -18.19 -31.23
CA ILE A 224 -4.15 -17.22 -30.72
C ILE A 224 -3.77 -15.81 -31.15
N THR A 225 -4.75 -14.97 -31.47
CA THR A 225 -4.45 -13.58 -31.84
C THR A 225 -3.98 -12.80 -30.61
N LEU A 226 -3.02 -11.89 -30.81
CA LEU A 226 -2.50 -11.04 -29.76
C LEU A 226 -3.62 -10.18 -29.14
N ASP A 227 -4.48 -9.59 -29.97
CA ASP A 227 -5.60 -8.77 -29.52
C ASP A 227 -6.56 -9.53 -28.60
N TYR A 228 -6.82 -10.81 -28.89
CA TYR A 228 -7.66 -11.64 -28.03
C TYR A 228 -6.98 -11.95 -26.69
N VAL A 229 -5.66 -12.18 -26.69
CA VAL A 229 -4.91 -12.36 -25.44
C VAL A 229 -5.00 -11.08 -24.59
N LEU A 230 -4.71 -9.93 -25.17
CA LEU A 230 -4.70 -8.67 -24.42
C LEU A 230 -6.12 -8.29 -23.96
N GLY A 231 -7.10 -8.37 -24.86
CA GLY A 231 -8.48 -7.94 -24.60
C GLY A 231 -9.31 -8.92 -23.75
N ASN A 232 -9.15 -10.23 -23.93
CA ASN A 232 -10.02 -11.23 -23.30
C ASN A 232 -9.33 -12.03 -22.18
N TRP A 233 -8.01 -12.23 -22.25
CA TRP A 233 -7.29 -12.90 -21.16
C TRP A 233 -6.83 -11.91 -20.09
N PHE A 234 -6.32 -10.75 -20.52
CA PHE A 234 -5.76 -9.75 -19.62
C PHE A 234 -6.61 -8.50 -19.44
N TYR A 235 -7.71 -8.34 -20.20
CA TYR A 235 -8.58 -7.17 -20.12
C TYR A 235 -7.81 -5.84 -20.22
N ASN A 236 -6.82 -5.80 -21.11
CA ASN A 236 -5.92 -4.67 -21.36
C ASN A 236 -5.10 -4.20 -20.14
N MET A 237 -4.97 -5.04 -19.11
CA MET A 237 -4.11 -4.78 -17.95
C MET A 237 -2.62 -5.04 -18.22
N VAL A 238 -2.33 -5.61 -19.38
CA VAL A 238 -1.02 -6.09 -19.82
C VAL A 238 -0.82 -5.61 -21.26
N GLY A 239 0.41 -5.25 -21.63
CA GLY A 239 0.75 -4.76 -22.96
C GLY A 239 1.55 -5.76 -23.79
N ASN A 240 1.86 -5.39 -25.04
CA ASN A 240 2.66 -6.23 -25.93
C ASN A 240 4.04 -6.57 -25.36
N ALA A 241 4.64 -5.65 -24.61
CA ALA A 241 5.95 -5.81 -23.99
C ALA A 241 5.97 -6.88 -22.87
N ASP A 242 4.80 -7.25 -22.36
CA ASP A 242 4.67 -8.28 -21.33
C ASP A 242 4.50 -9.70 -21.92
N ILE A 243 4.29 -9.82 -23.23
CA ILE A 243 4.19 -11.12 -23.89
C ILE A 243 5.55 -11.81 -23.82
N PRO A 244 5.63 -13.10 -23.41
CA PRO A 244 6.91 -13.78 -23.30
C PRO A 244 7.67 -13.77 -24.63
N SER A 245 8.94 -13.37 -24.58
CA SER A 245 9.78 -13.20 -25.76
C SER A 245 10.07 -14.51 -26.51
N ASP A 246 9.88 -15.66 -25.85
CA ASP A 246 10.00 -17.00 -26.44
C ASP A 246 8.77 -17.38 -27.29
N TRP A 247 7.71 -16.58 -27.32
CA TRP A 247 6.50 -16.87 -28.07
C TRP A 247 6.58 -16.25 -29.47
N PRO A 248 6.67 -17.07 -30.55
CA PRO A 248 6.78 -16.54 -31.89
C PRO A 248 5.50 -15.81 -32.30
N LEU A 249 5.69 -14.62 -32.87
CA LEU A 249 4.63 -13.78 -33.43
C LEU A 249 4.69 -13.83 -34.95
N GLU A 250 3.58 -14.21 -35.57
CA GLU A 250 3.38 -14.17 -37.01
C GLU A 250 2.36 -13.09 -37.37
N THR A 251 2.61 -12.35 -38.46
CA THR A 251 1.68 -11.34 -38.96
C THR A 251 1.06 -11.83 -40.25
N VAL A 252 -0.25 -12.09 -40.25
CA VAL A 252 -1.00 -12.49 -41.44
C VAL A 252 -2.13 -11.49 -41.67
N GLY A 253 -2.11 -10.80 -42.81
CA GLY A 253 -3.14 -9.80 -43.15
C GLY A 253 -3.23 -8.63 -42.17
N GLY A 254 -2.12 -8.27 -41.50
CA GLY A 254 -2.08 -7.20 -40.48
C GLY A 254 -2.45 -7.64 -39.06
N VAL A 255 -2.87 -8.90 -38.87
CA VAL A 255 -3.20 -9.45 -37.55
C VAL A 255 -2.00 -10.17 -36.96
N GLN A 256 -1.58 -9.78 -35.75
CA GLN A 256 -0.52 -10.45 -35.01
C GLN A 256 -1.07 -11.68 -34.29
N THR A 257 -0.48 -12.84 -34.59
CA THR A 257 -0.86 -14.15 -34.05
C THR A 257 0.30 -14.78 -33.31
N ILE A 258 0.05 -15.21 -32.08
CA ILE A 258 0.99 -15.96 -31.26
C ILE A 258 0.90 -17.44 -31.65
N VAL A 259 2.03 -18.06 -32.00
CA VAL A 259 2.11 -19.50 -32.32
C VAL A 259 2.72 -20.27 -31.16
N LEU A 260 1.88 -20.94 -30.39
CA LEU A 260 2.26 -21.62 -29.13
C LEU A 260 2.71 -23.07 -29.35
N LYS A 261 2.19 -23.75 -30.38
CA LYS A 261 2.56 -25.12 -30.72
C LYS A 261 2.82 -25.22 -32.22
N LYS A 262 4.02 -25.65 -32.61
CA LYS A 262 4.30 -26.03 -34.00
C LYS A 262 3.49 -27.30 -34.29
N ARG A 263 2.59 -27.23 -35.27
CA ARG A 263 2.00 -28.46 -35.84
C ARG A 263 3.14 -29.27 -36.44
N THR A 264 3.50 -30.38 -35.81
CA THR A 264 4.22 -31.45 -36.51
C THR A 264 3.31 -31.91 -37.64
N LYS A 265 3.76 -31.73 -38.89
CA LYS A 265 3.10 -32.35 -40.04
C LYS A 265 3.20 -33.87 -39.85
N THR A 266 2.08 -34.51 -39.51
CA THR A 266 1.87 -35.96 -39.67
C THR A 266 1.36 -36.22 -41.07
#